data_AF-J7RXL5-F1
#
_entry.id   AF-J7RXL5-F1
#
_cell.length_a   1.000
_cell.length_b   1.000
_cell.length_c   1.000
_cell.angle_alpha   90.00
_cell.angle_beta   90.00
_cell.angle_gamma   90.00
#
_symmetry.space_group_name_H-M   'P 1'
#
loop_
_entity.id
_entity.type
_entity.pdbx_description
1 polymer ?
#
loop_
_entity_poly.entity_id
_entity_poly.type
_entity_poly.pdbx_seq_one_letter_code
_entity_poly.pdbx_strand_id
1 'polypeptide(L)'
;MGQEIKRELLQKCLVQSVPDKKKFLFKKRSGVDGSAASNITPTVGTTGIPAPCQRDECITVDKSVYTLNNLDHCVVVSPNATSKNQSGSWTLANISNSIVVLKNISFARGSVFMTHCEDSVIIVEVPPKNTVQVRLHSFTNCKVEIRVPGVLPDAARQNVVIEGFKDTVFNSNCERFIKIQNFSDLGFGRGTDESSQFEPFDSFGDNITSLKHHYISRDGR
;
A
#
# COMPACT_ATOMS: atom_id res chain seq x y z
N MET A 1 27.27 33.20 42.75
CA MET A 1 26.19 32.47 43.45
C MET A 1 25.12 32.14 42.42
N GLY A 2 24.96 30.86 42.05
CA GLY A 2 23.93 30.46 41.09
C GLY A 2 24.22 29.19 40.29
N GLN A 3 24.77 28.14 40.92
CA GLN A 3 25.06 26.85 40.29
C GLN A 3 24.49 25.66 41.10
N GLU A 4 23.27 25.80 41.63
CA GLU A 4 22.76 24.79 42.58
C GLU A 4 21.25 24.52 42.50
N ILE A 5 20.67 24.47 41.28
CA ILE A 5 19.26 24.04 41.09
C ILE A 5 19.09 23.17 39.83
N LYS A 6 19.98 22.19 39.59
CA LYS A 6 19.84 21.23 38.47
C LYS A 6 20.04 19.76 38.83
N ARG A 7 19.96 19.39 40.11
CA ARG A 7 20.13 17.99 40.56
C ARG A 7 18.91 17.31 41.19
N GLU A 8 17.75 17.95 41.28
CA GLU A 8 16.56 17.34 41.91
C GLU A 8 15.47 16.81 40.96
N LEU A 9 15.64 16.94 39.64
CA LEU A 9 14.63 16.50 38.65
C LEU A 9 14.97 15.19 37.90
N LEU A 10 16.07 14.52 38.25
CA LEU A 10 16.53 13.29 37.58
C LEU A 10 16.39 12.02 38.43
N GLN A 11 15.62 12.05 39.52
CA GLN A 11 15.49 10.91 40.45
C GLN A 11 14.04 10.51 40.74
N LYS A 12 13.20 10.41 39.69
CA LYS A 12 11.83 9.84 39.80
C LYS A 12 11.36 8.95 38.62
N CYS A 13 12.24 8.44 37.76
CA CYS A 13 11.84 7.54 36.66
C CYS A 13 12.53 6.16 36.67
N LEU A 14 12.86 5.63 37.86
CA LEU A 14 13.30 4.24 38.02
C LEU A 14 12.37 3.52 38.99
N VAL A 15 11.15 3.25 38.53
CA VAL A 15 10.35 2.12 39.02
C VAL A 15 10.06 1.27 37.79
N GLN A 16 10.90 0.26 37.60
CA GLN A 16 10.68 -0.80 36.63
C GLN A 16 9.47 -1.60 37.09
N SER A 17 8.31 -1.38 36.45
CA SER A 17 7.21 -2.32 36.52
C SER A 17 7.56 -3.53 35.65
N VAL A 18 7.72 -4.68 36.29
CA VAL A 18 7.83 -5.98 35.62
C VAL A 18 6.54 -6.20 34.83
N PRO A 19 6.58 -6.48 33.51
CA PRO A 19 5.37 -6.76 32.77
C PRO A 19 4.82 -8.13 33.19
N ASP A 20 3.63 -8.12 33.79
CA ASP A 20 2.88 -9.34 34.09
C ASP A 20 2.67 -10.17 32.82
N LYS A 21 3.11 -11.42 32.86
CA LYS A 21 2.87 -12.41 31.82
C LYS A 21 1.36 -12.67 31.73
N LYS A 22 0.68 -11.97 30.81
CA LYS A 22 -0.71 -12.26 30.44
C LYS A 22 -0.79 -13.67 29.85
N LYS A 23 -1.17 -14.64 30.69
CA LYS A 23 -1.56 -15.98 30.25
C LYS A 23 -2.86 -15.86 29.46
N PHE A 24 -2.81 -16.21 28.18
CA PHE A 24 -4.01 -16.37 27.36
C PHE A 24 -4.79 -17.59 27.86
N LEU A 25 -5.88 -17.34 28.58
CA LEU A 25 -6.84 -18.37 28.96
C LEU A 25 -7.83 -18.57 27.81
N PHE A 26 -7.66 -19.65 27.05
CA PHE A 26 -8.68 -20.11 26.12
C PHE A 26 -9.88 -20.62 26.91
N LYS A 27 -10.96 -19.82 26.92
CA LYS A 27 -12.25 -20.24 27.47
C LYS A 27 -12.84 -21.32 26.56
N LYS A 28 -12.71 -22.58 26.98
CA LYS A 28 -13.35 -23.75 26.35
C LYS A 28 -14.86 -23.54 26.40
N ARG A 29 -15.50 -23.39 25.24
CA ARG A 29 -16.97 -23.28 25.14
C ARG A 29 -17.60 -24.58 25.63
N SER A 30 -18.40 -24.48 26.68
CA SER A 30 -19.31 -25.53 27.14
C SER A 30 -20.39 -25.75 26.07
N GLY A 31 -20.66 -27.02 25.78
CA GLY A 31 -21.61 -27.46 24.76
C GLY A 31 -23.00 -26.88 24.99
N VAL A 32 -23.62 -26.47 23.89
CA VAL A 32 -25.05 -26.26 23.80
C VAL A 32 -25.57 -27.35 22.89
N ASP A 33 -26.52 -28.10 23.45
CA ASP A 33 -27.21 -29.22 22.85
C ASP A 33 -27.99 -28.85 21.59
N GLY A 34 -28.23 -29.89 20.80
CA GLY A 34 -28.80 -29.89 19.45
C GLY A 34 -29.92 -28.89 19.20
N SER A 35 -29.76 -28.12 18.12
CA SER A 35 -30.87 -27.68 17.29
C SER A 35 -30.46 -27.82 15.83
N ALA A 36 -31.39 -28.37 15.06
CA ALA A 36 -31.22 -28.92 13.73
C ALA A 36 -30.36 -28.05 12.79
N ALA A 37 -29.34 -28.68 12.21
CA ALA A 37 -28.58 -28.15 11.10
C ALA A 37 -29.52 -27.97 9.89
N SER A 38 -30.01 -26.76 9.71
CA SER A 38 -30.39 -26.27 8.39
C SER A 38 -29.12 -26.26 7.55
N ASN A 39 -29.08 -27.10 6.52
CA ASN A 39 -28.06 -27.07 5.48
C ASN A 39 -28.15 -25.70 4.78
N ILE A 40 -27.45 -24.71 5.32
CA ILE A 40 -27.11 -23.51 4.58
C ILE A 40 -25.99 -23.94 3.64
N THR A 41 -26.41 -24.43 2.48
CA THR A 41 -25.54 -24.50 1.31
C THR A 41 -24.90 -23.13 1.17
N PRO A 42 -23.56 -23.02 1.13
CA PRO A 42 -22.94 -21.75 0.76
C PRO A 42 -23.43 -21.46 -0.66
N THR A 43 -24.33 -20.49 -0.77
CA THR A 43 -24.72 -19.91 -2.04
C THR A 43 -23.43 -19.36 -2.63
N VAL A 44 -22.83 -20.14 -3.52
CA VAL A 44 -21.77 -19.71 -4.41
C VAL A 44 -22.28 -18.42 -5.01
N GLY A 45 -21.68 -17.31 -4.56
CA GLY A 45 -21.98 -15.98 -5.04
C GLY A 45 -21.93 -16.05 -6.55
N THR A 46 -23.11 -15.80 -7.13
CA THR A 46 -23.38 -15.69 -8.54
C THR A 46 -22.17 -15.16 -9.26
N THR A 47 -21.70 -15.91 -10.27
CA THR A 47 -20.77 -15.47 -11.31
C THR A 47 -21.16 -14.07 -11.76
N GLY A 48 -20.56 -13.07 -11.11
CA GLY A 48 -20.79 -11.68 -11.40
C GLY A 48 -20.30 -11.49 -12.81
N ILE A 49 -21.18 -10.97 -13.67
CA ILE A 49 -20.80 -10.46 -14.99
C ILE A 49 -19.53 -9.61 -14.75
N PRO A 50 -18.39 -9.94 -15.40
CA PRO A 50 -17.17 -9.21 -15.18
C PRO A 50 -17.46 -7.73 -15.41
N ALA A 51 -17.11 -6.90 -14.42
CA ALA A 51 -17.30 -5.46 -14.52
C ALA A 51 -16.67 -4.99 -15.85
N PRO A 52 -17.37 -4.13 -16.61
CA PRO A 52 -16.88 -3.69 -17.91
C PRO A 52 -15.48 -3.12 -17.78
N CYS A 53 -14.60 -3.53 -18.70
CA CYS A 53 -13.24 -3.00 -18.77
C CYS A 53 -13.30 -1.48 -18.99
N GLN A 54 -12.67 -0.72 -18.10
CA GLN A 54 -12.52 0.72 -18.25
C GLN A 54 -11.27 0.95 -19.10
N ARG A 55 -11.46 1.53 -20.29
CA ARG A 55 -10.40 1.71 -21.28
C ARG A 55 -10.26 3.15 -21.71
N ASP A 56 -9.03 3.63 -21.82
CA ASP A 56 -8.71 4.99 -22.29
C ASP A 56 -9.37 6.12 -21.47
N GLU A 57 -9.73 5.86 -20.21
CA GLU A 57 -10.39 6.81 -19.32
C GLU A 57 -9.40 7.58 -18.44
N CYS A 58 -9.74 8.82 -18.11
CA CYS A 58 -9.09 9.59 -17.05
C CYS A 58 -10.00 9.59 -15.81
N ILE A 59 -9.61 8.83 -14.79
CA ILE A 59 -10.39 8.59 -13.57
C ILE A 59 -9.82 9.44 -12.45
N THR A 60 -10.68 10.23 -11.80
CA THR A 60 -10.33 11.03 -10.63
C THR A 60 -10.80 10.35 -9.34
N VAL A 61 -9.89 10.11 -8.39
CA VAL A 61 -10.20 9.50 -7.09
C VAL A 61 -10.17 10.53 -5.96
N ASP A 62 -11.33 11.02 -5.53
CA ASP A 62 -11.51 12.10 -4.54
C ASP A 62 -12.09 11.68 -3.16
N LYS A 63 -12.67 10.48 -3.05
CA LYS A 63 -13.19 9.85 -1.83
C LYS A 63 -12.15 9.00 -1.10
N SER A 64 -12.42 8.69 0.17
CA SER A 64 -11.56 7.85 1.01
C SER A 64 -11.62 6.36 0.70
N VAL A 65 -12.67 5.91 0.01
CA VAL A 65 -12.84 4.50 -0.35
C VAL A 65 -13.03 4.39 -1.85
N TYR A 66 -12.18 3.60 -2.51
CA TYR A 66 -12.26 3.30 -3.93
C TYR A 66 -11.99 1.83 -4.19
N THR A 67 -12.70 1.31 -5.18
CA THR A 67 -12.41 0.02 -5.80
C THR A 67 -12.48 0.23 -7.31
N LEU A 68 -11.33 0.25 -7.95
CA LEU A 68 -11.20 0.31 -9.40
C LEU A 68 -10.69 -1.03 -9.89
N ASN A 69 -11.24 -1.52 -11.00
CA ASN A 69 -10.87 -2.82 -11.54
C ASN A 69 -10.93 -2.79 -13.06
N ASN A 70 -10.12 -3.63 -13.72
CA ASN A 70 -10.07 -3.77 -15.17
C ASN A 70 -9.74 -2.44 -15.86
N LEU A 71 -8.60 -1.84 -15.52
CA LEU A 71 -8.11 -0.56 -16.05
C LEU A 71 -7.12 -0.81 -17.18
N ASP A 72 -7.45 -0.43 -18.41
CA ASP A 72 -6.55 -0.59 -19.57
C ASP A 72 -6.32 0.75 -20.27
N HIS A 73 -5.06 1.13 -20.50
CA HIS A 73 -4.71 2.44 -21.09
C HIS A 73 -5.29 3.65 -20.33
N CYS A 74 -5.60 3.48 -19.05
CA CYS A 74 -6.26 4.48 -18.21
C CYS A 74 -5.25 5.38 -17.51
N VAL A 75 -5.75 6.54 -17.08
CA VAL A 75 -5.04 7.48 -16.21
C VAL A 75 -5.84 7.61 -14.92
N VAL A 76 -5.29 7.21 -13.79
CA VAL A 76 -5.91 7.41 -12.48
C VAL A 76 -5.17 8.50 -11.74
N VAL A 77 -5.87 9.56 -11.36
CA VAL A 77 -5.31 10.69 -10.61
C VAL A 77 -6.10 10.94 -9.34
N SER A 78 -5.43 11.32 -8.26
CA SER A 78 -6.13 11.91 -7.10
C SER A 78 -5.92 13.42 -7.07
N PRO A 79 -6.99 14.22 -6.90
CA PRO A 79 -6.87 15.65 -6.73
C PRO A 79 -6.33 15.94 -5.33
N ASN A 80 -5.90 17.18 -5.09
CA ASN A 80 -5.50 17.60 -3.76
C ASN A 80 -6.70 17.51 -2.80
N ALA A 81 -6.72 16.50 -1.93
CA ALA A 81 -7.75 16.35 -0.92
C ALA A 81 -7.73 17.56 0.04
N THR A 82 -8.85 18.29 0.10
CA THR A 82 -9.05 19.43 1.01
C THR A 82 -9.41 19.00 2.43
N SER A 83 -9.98 17.80 2.58
CA SER A 83 -10.29 17.19 3.87
C SER A 83 -9.81 15.75 3.89
N LYS A 84 -9.19 15.35 5.01
CA LYS A 84 -8.73 13.98 5.22
C LYS A 84 -9.73 13.26 6.11
N ASN A 85 -10.30 12.19 5.59
CA ASN A 85 -11.06 11.24 6.40
C ASN A 85 -10.13 10.57 7.41
N GLN A 86 -10.67 10.11 8.54
CA GLN A 86 -9.85 9.43 9.54
C GLN A 86 -9.31 8.09 9.02
N SER A 87 -10.13 7.37 8.25
CA SER A 87 -9.82 6.07 7.65
C SER A 87 -10.24 5.99 6.19
N GLY A 88 -9.58 5.14 5.41
CA GLY A 88 -9.95 4.86 4.03
C GLY A 88 -9.25 3.63 3.46
N SER A 89 -9.63 3.24 2.25
CA SER A 89 -9.00 2.14 1.54
C SER A 89 -9.15 2.33 0.05
N TRP A 90 -8.04 2.32 -0.67
CA TRP A 90 -8.04 2.31 -2.13
C TRP A 90 -7.59 0.94 -2.61
N THR A 91 -8.43 0.30 -3.43
CA THR A 91 -8.13 -0.98 -4.07
C THR A 91 -8.16 -0.78 -5.57
N LEU A 92 -7.07 -1.06 -6.26
CA LEU A 92 -6.99 -1.02 -7.71
C LEU A 92 -6.54 -2.40 -8.20
N ALA A 93 -7.24 -2.97 -9.16
CA ALA A 93 -6.97 -4.32 -9.65
C ALA A 93 -6.99 -4.38 -11.18
N ASN A 94 -6.25 -5.34 -11.73
CA ASN A 94 -6.19 -5.63 -13.17
C ASN A 94 -5.88 -4.36 -13.98
N ILE A 95 -4.68 -3.83 -13.77
CA ILE A 95 -4.21 -2.57 -14.35
C ILE A 95 -3.19 -2.87 -15.45
N SER A 96 -3.47 -2.49 -16.69
CA SER A 96 -2.58 -2.69 -17.83
C SER A 96 -2.32 -1.39 -18.58
N ASN A 97 -1.08 -1.16 -19.03
CA ASN A 97 -0.71 -0.02 -19.88
C ASN A 97 -1.18 1.34 -19.34
N SER A 98 -1.25 1.50 -18.01
CA SER A 98 -1.93 2.61 -17.36
C SER A 98 -0.98 3.44 -16.52
N ILE A 99 -1.42 4.66 -16.20
CA ILE A 99 -0.69 5.58 -15.33
C ILE A 99 -1.54 5.84 -14.09
N VAL A 100 -0.97 5.59 -12.92
CA VAL A 100 -1.63 5.81 -11.63
C VAL A 100 -0.80 6.83 -10.86
N VAL A 101 -1.33 8.05 -10.69
CA VAL A 101 -0.69 9.14 -9.94
C VAL A 101 -1.58 9.55 -8.78
N LEU A 102 -1.29 8.98 -7.63
CA LEU A 102 -2.07 9.14 -6.41
C LEU A 102 -1.34 10.06 -5.44
N LYS A 103 -1.64 11.35 -5.51
CA LYS A 103 -1.14 12.39 -4.61
C LYS A 103 -2.11 12.70 -3.47
N ASN A 104 -1.58 13.01 -2.29
CA ASN A 104 -2.36 13.50 -1.16
C ASN A 104 -3.62 12.66 -0.85
N ILE A 105 -3.40 11.39 -0.46
CA ILE A 105 -4.45 10.45 -0.08
C ILE A 105 -5.48 11.10 0.85
N SER A 106 -6.77 10.89 0.54
CA SER A 106 -7.93 11.50 1.21
C SER A 106 -8.27 10.89 2.57
N PHE A 107 -7.35 10.11 3.15
CA PHE A 107 -7.46 9.51 4.47
C PHE A 107 -6.14 9.49 5.25
N ALA A 108 -6.22 9.61 6.58
CA ALA A 108 -5.05 9.63 7.46
C ALA A 108 -4.52 8.24 7.81
N ARG A 109 -5.41 7.23 7.84
CA ARG A 109 -5.09 5.83 8.16
C ARG A 109 -5.79 4.90 7.18
N GLY A 110 -5.20 3.75 6.93
CA GLY A 110 -5.85 2.73 6.10
C GLY A 110 -4.88 2.03 5.19
N SER A 111 -5.30 1.82 3.94
CA SER A 111 -4.56 0.97 3.02
C SER A 111 -4.69 1.38 1.57
N VAL A 112 -3.62 1.16 0.81
CA VAL A 112 -3.61 1.17 -0.66
C VAL A 112 -3.20 -0.22 -1.10
N PHE A 113 -4.13 -0.90 -1.77
CA PHE A 113 -3.94 -2.24 -2.34
C PHE A 113 -3.94 -2.13 -3.85
N MET A 114 -2.90 -2.67 -4.48
CA MET A 114 -2.83 -2.80 -5.94
C MET A 114 -2.52 -4.24 -6.29
N THR A 115 -3.28 -4.83 -7.20
CA THR A 115 -3.15 -6.25 -7.57
C THR A 115 -3.21 -6.45 -9.07
N HIS A 116 -2.33 -7.29 -9.63
CA HIS A 116 -2.27 -7.58 -11.07
C HIS A 116 -2.04 -6.29 -11.89
N CYS A 117 -0.84 -5.74 -11.78
CA CYS A 117 -0.42 -4.54 -12.51
C CYS A 117 0.64 -4.90 -13.54
N GLU A 118 0.45 -4.49 -14.79
CA GLU A 118 1.31 -4.83 -15.92
C GLU A 118 1.59 -3.59 -16.77
N ASP A 119 2.85 -3.43 -17.23
CA ASP A 119 3.27 -2.37 -18.17
C ASP A 119 2.82 -0.96 -17.77
N SER A 120 2.84 -0.68 -16.46
CA SER A 120 2.19 0.52 -15.90
C SER A 120 3.17 1.37 -15.08
N VAL A 121 2.83 2.65 -14.94
CA VAL A 121 3.57 3.59 -14.09
C VAL A 121 2.73 3.95 -12.88
N ILE A 122 3.26 3.71 -11.70
CA ILE A 122 2.56 3.85 -10.42
C ILE A 122 3.33 4.82 -9.54
N ILE A 123 2.75 5.99 -9.26
CA ILE A 123 3.29 7.00 -8.37
C ILE A 123 2.29 7.22 -7.24
N VAL A 124 2.69 6.94 -6.00
CA VAL A 124 1.81 7.06 -4.83
C VAL A 124 2.49 7.88 -3.75
N GLU A 125 1.84 8.94 -3.31
CA GLU A 125 2.26 9.74 -2.16
C GLU A 125 1.44 9.34 -0.93
N VAL A 126 2.11 8.78 0.08
CA VAL A 126 1.47 8.34 1.32
C VAL A 126 1.80 9.26 2.50
N PRO A 127 0.91 9.41 3.49
CA PRO A 127 1.22 10.17 4.69
C PRO A 127 2.45 9.64 5.43
N PRO A 128 3.23 10.50 6.10
CA PRO A 128 4.34 10.07 6.95
C PRO A 128 3.84 9.24 8.14
N LYS A 129 4.76 8.53 8.81
CA LYS A 129 4.53 7.70 10.01
C LYS A 129 3.86 6.35 9.77
N ASN A 130 3.85 5.85 8.53
CA ASN A 130 3.43 4.48 8.22
C ASN A 130 1.99 4.18 8.67
N THR A 131 1.12 5.19 8.63
CA THR A 131 -0.29 5.08 9.02
C THR A 131 -1.17 4.49 7.90
N VAL A 132 -0.65 4.48 6.68
CA VAL A 132 -1.25 3.86 5.51
C VAL A 132 -0.38 2.68 5.09
N GLN A 133 -0.97 1.50 5.03
CA GLN A 133 -0.32 0.31 4.50
C GLN A 133 -0.34 0.34 2.98
N VAL A 134 0.82 0.17 2.34
CA VAL A 134 0.91 -0.05 0.89
C VAL A 134 1.21 -1.51 0.65
N ARG A 135 0.34 -2.19 -0.09
CA ARG A 135 0.56 -3.59 -0.50
C ARG A 135 0.34 -3.74 -2.00
N LEU A 136 1.37 -4.24 -2.66
CA LEU A 136 1.47 -4.41 -4.10
C LEU A 136 1.60 -5.91 -4.39
N HIS A 137 0.77 -6.45 -5.27
CA HIS A 137 0.72 -7.89 -5.55
C HIS A 137 0.65 -8.15 -7.05
N SER A 138 1.45 -9.09 -7.56
CA SER A 138 1.50 -9.47 -8.98
C SER A 138 1.79 -8.28 -9.90
N PHE A 139 2.99 -7.70 -9.77
CA PHE A 139 3.46 -6.58 -10.60
C PHE A 139 4.43 -7.11 -11.66
N THR A 140 4.18 -6.76 -12.93
CA THR A 140 5.04 -7.15 -14.07
C THR A 140 5.41 -5.92 -14.89
N ASN A 141 6.71 -5.74 -15.18
CA ASN A 141 7.22 -4.63 -16.00
C ASN A 141 6.70 -3.22 -15.58
N CYS A 142 6.52 -3.01 -14.27
CA CYS A 142 6.02 -1.74 -13.75
C CYS A 142 7.14 -0.80 -13.32
N LYS A 143 6.86 0.51 -13.34
CA LYS A 143 7.70 1.54 -12.72
C LYS A 143 6.97 2.12 -11.53
N VAL A 144 7.55 1.98 -10.34
CA VAL A 144 6.89 2.32 -9.08
C VAL A 144 7.65 3.40 -8.33
N GLU A 145 6.98 4.47 -7.91
CA GLU A 145 7.53 5.49 -7.03
C GLU A 145 6.60 5.69 -5.82
N ILE A 146 7.13 5.47 -4.62
CA ILE A 146 6.42 5.73 -3.37
C ILE A 146 7.02 6.97 -2.71
N ARG A 147 6.25 8.04 -2.62
CA ARG A 147 6.66 9.30 -2.01
C ARG A 147 6.11 9.39 -0.59
N VAL A 148 6.93 9.91 0.32
CA VAL A 148 6.52 10.18 1.69
C VAL A 148 6.87 11.64 2.00
N PRO A 149 5.89 12.57 1.98
CA PRO A 149 6.15 13.98 2.15
C PRO A 149 6.45 14.31 3.62
N GLY A 150 7.32 15.31 3.82
CA GLY A 150 7.72 15.81 5.13
C GLY A 150 9.06 15.24 5.63
N VAL A 151 9.55 15.81 6.73
CA VAL A 151 10.81 15.37 7.36
C VAL A 151 10.52 14.13 8.20
N LEU A 152 11.02 12.99 7.75
CA LEU A 152 11.04 11.76 8.54
C LEU A 152 12.38 11.66 9.27
N PRO A 153 12.40 11.28 10.56
CA PRO A 153 13.60 10.71 11.16
C PRO A 153 14.03 9.49 10.32
N ASP A 154 15.34 9.27 10.14
CA ASP A 154 15.87 8.17 9.31
C ASP A 154 15.30 6.77 9.66
N ALA A 155 14.85 6.59 10.90
CA ALA A 155 14.24 5.36 11.40
C ALA A 155 12.75 5.16 11.02
N ALA A 156 12.08 6.17 10.48
CA ALA A 156 10.62 6.18 10.26
C ALA A 156 10.24 5.94 8.78
N ARG A 157 10.81 4.91 8.15
CA ARG A 157 10.51 4.54 6.75
C ARG A 157 9.08 4.00 6.60
N GLN A 158 8.49 4.24 5.43
CA GLN A 158 7.22 3.64 5.04
C GLN A 158 7.42 2.15 4.70
N ASN A 159 6.63 1.25 5.30
CA ASN A 159 6.67 -0.15 4.90
C ASN A 159 5.86 -0.35 3.62
N VAL A 160 6.43 -1.03 2.64
CA VAL A 160 5.75 -1.44 1.41
C VAL A 160 5.82 -2.96 1.34
N VAL A 161 4.67 -3.62 1.35
CA VAL A 161 4.59 -5.08 1.20
C VAL A 161 4.47 -5.41 -0.28
N ILE A 162 5.34 -6.29 -0.76
CA ILE A 162 5.33 -6.76 -2.15
C ILE A 162 5.18 -8.27 -2.21
N GLU A 163 4.58 -8.78 -3.28
CA GLU A 163 4.39 -10.21 -3.54
C GLU A 163 4.23 -10.42 -5.05
N GLY A 164 4.96 -11.38 -5.64
CA GLY A 164 4.97 -11.64 -7.08
C GLY A 164 5.43 -10.43 -7.91
N PHE A 165 6.71 -10.08 -7.82
CA PHE A 165 7.29 -8.90 -8.48
C PHE A 165 8.24 -9.33 -9.58
N LYS A 166 7.86 -9.10 -10.83
CA LYS A 166 8.63 -9.48 -12.00
C LYS A 166 8.99 -8.26 -12.84
N ASP A 167 10.26 -8.11 -13.22
CA ASP A 167 10.76 -7.03 -14.09
C ASP A 167 10.30 -5.62 -13.67
N THR A 168 10.01 -5.44 -12.38
CA THR A 168 9.41 -4.22 -11.83
C THR A 168 10.45 -3.48 -11.01
N VAL A 169 10.57 -2.17 -11.27
CA VAL A 169 11.59 -1.32 -10.64
C VAL A 169 10.94 -0.27 -9.76
N PHE A 170 11.52 -0.06 -8.58
CA PHE A 170 11.24 1.09 -7.75
C PHE A 170 12.14 2.25 -8.14
N ASN A 171 11.63 3.48 -8.07
CA ASN A 171 12.45 4.65 -8.33
C ASN A 171 13.55 4.77 -7.26
N SER A 172 14.81 4.93 -7.65
CA SER A 172 15.93 5.11 -6.71
C SER A 172 15.70 6.27 -5.71
N ASN A 173 14.92 7.28 -6.10
CA ASN A 173 14.59 8.42 -5.22
C ASN A 173 13.79 8.02 -3.97
N CYS A 174 13.05 6.90 -4.01
CA CYS A 174 12.25 6.45 -2.88
C CYS A 174 12.99 5.52 -1.90
N GLU A 175 14.17 5.01 -2.27
CA GLU A 175 14.92 3.99 -1.52
C GLU A 175 15.16 4.37 -0.04
N ARG A 176 15.53 5.62 0.20
CA ARG A 176 15.77 6.12 1.57
C ARG A 176 14.50 6.28 2.41
N PHE A 177 13.33 6.38 1.77
CA PHE A 177 12.06 6.66 2.43
C PHE A 177 11.22 5.42 2.69
N ILE A 178 11.49 4.32 1.98
CA ILE A 178 10.71 3.10 2.08
C ILE A 178 11.54 1.92 2.59
N LYS A 179 10.83 0.95 3.16
CA LYS A 179 11.33 -0.36 3.51
C LYS A 179 10.44 -1.39 2.83
N ILE A 180 11.02 -2.15 1.91
CA ILE A 180 10.31 -3.20 1.18
C ILE A 180 10.27 -4.47 2.04
N GLN A 181 9.11 -5.11 2.10
CA GLN A 181 8.87 -6.40 2.72
C GLN A 181 8.36 -7.35 1.66
N ASN A 182 9.22 -8.23 1.14
CA ASN A 182 8.84 -9.22 0.13
C ASN A 182 8.20 -10.44 0.80
N PHE A 183 6.96 -10.73 0.43
CA PHE A 183 6.14 -11.81 0.97
C PHE A 183 6.01 -13.01 0.00
N SER A 184 6.69 -12.99 -1.15
CA SER A 184 6.69 -14.11 -2.11
C SER A 184 7.21 -15.42 -1.52
N ASP A 185 8.11 -15.36 -0.52
CA ASP A 185 8.85 -16.53 -0.02
C ASP A 185 8.42 -17.02 1.37
N LEU A 186 7.20 -16.72 1.83
CA LEU A 186 6.76 -17.03 3.19
C LEU A 186 6.61 -18.54 3.54
N GLY A 187 7.01 -19.47 2.66
CA GLY A 187 6.78 -20.91 2.90
C GLY A 187 7.73 -21.92 2.28
N PHE A 188 8.62 -21.55 1.35
CA PHE A 188 9.44 -22.53 0.64
C PHE A 188 10.84 -21.97 0.42
N GLY A 189 11.84 -22.53 1.11
CA GLY A 189 13.25 -22.10 1.10
C GLY A 189 13.98 -22.28 -0.25
N ARG A 190 13.38 -21.81 -1.34
CA ARG A 190 13.93 -21.74 -2.70
C ARG A 190 13.52 -20.41 -3.32
N GLY A 191 13.89 -19.30 -2.68
CA GLY A 191 13.69 -17.98 -3.27
C GLY A 191 14.57 -17.83 -4.50
N THR A 192 13.96 -17.75 -5.68
CA THR A 192 14.57 -16.96 -6.75
C THR A 192 14.52 -15.53 -6.25
N ASP A 193 15.69 -14.91 -6.13
CA ASP A 193 15.88 -13.56 -5.64
C ASP A 193 15.22 -12.56 -6.61
N GLU A 194 13.89 -12.52 -6.63
CA GLU A 194 13.08 -11.43 -7.18
C GLU A 194 13.25 -10.23 -6.24
N SER A 195 14.50 -9.77 -6.17
CA SER A 195 14.90 -8.62 -5.42
C SER A 195 14.22 -7.42 -6.04
N SER A 196 13.50 -6.65 -5.23
CA SER A 196 13.00 -5.35 -5.63
C SER A 196 14.19 -4.49 -6.06
N GLN A 197 14.27 -4.18 -7.35
CA GLN A 197 15.36 -3.37 -7.90
C GLN A 197 15.01 -1.89 -7.75
N PHE A 198 16.00 -1.09 -7.36
CA PHE A 198 15.91 0.36 -7.35
C PHE A 198 16.68 0.90 -8.54
N GLU A 199 15.97 1.55 -9.47
CA GLU A 199 16.57 2.13 -10.66
C GLU A 199 16.09 3.58 -10.84
N PRO A 200 16.95 4.47 -11.37
CA PRO A 200 16.53 5.81 -11.69
C PRO A 200 15.54 5.80 -12.86
N PHE A 201 14.41 6.47 -12.68
CA PHE A 201 13.53 6.85 -13.79
C PHE A 201 12.96 8.25 -13.53
N ASP A 202 12.55 8.94 -14.59
CA ASP A 202 12.04 10.30 -14.50
C ASP A 202 10.52 10.28 -14.27
N SER A 203 10.06 10.96 -13.23
CA SER A 203 8.62 11.15 -12.99
C SER A 203 8.04 12.32 -13.80
N PHE A 204 8.90 13.10 -14.48
CA PHE A 204 8.55 14.28 -15.29
C PHE A 204 7.70 15.29 -14.52
N GLY A 205 7.93 15.43 -13.22
CA GLY A 205 7.08 16.27 -12.35
C GLY A 205 5.61 15.84 -12.33
N ASP A 206 5.37 14.55 -12.56
CA ASP A 206 4.04 13.93 -12.68
C ASP A 206 3.23 14.39 -13.90
N ASN A 207 3.92 14.88 -14.92
CA ASN A 207 3.29 15.21 -16.19
C ASN A 207 2.80 13.93 -16.88
N ILE A 208 1.49 13.71 -16.85
CA ILE A 208 0.84 12.53 -17.43
C ILE A 208 1.19 12.36 -18.92
N THR A 209 1.26 13.44 -19.68
CA THR A 209 1.59 13.39 -21.11
C THR A 209 3.02 12.87 -21.33
N SER A 210 3.98 13.38 -20.56
CA SER A 210 5.37 12.90 -20.62
C SER A 210 5.48 11.45 -20.16
N LEU A 211 4.85 11.09 -19.04
CA LEU A 211 4.82 9.70 -18.55
C LEU A 211 4.24 8.76 -19.60
N LYS A 212 3.12 9.13 -20.24
CA LYS A 212 2.50 8.35 -21.30
C LYS A 212 3.41 8.21 -22.51
N HIS A 213 4.05 9.31 -22.93
CA HIS A 213 4.97 9.30 -24.06
C HIS A 213 6.20 8.41 -23.82
N HIS A 214 6.74 8.38 -22.61
CA HIS A 214 7.99 7.68 -22.30
C HIS A 214 7.82 6.23 -21.87
N TYR A 215 6.71 5.88 -21.21
CA TYR A 215 6.58 4.58 -20.54
C TYR A 215 5.40 3.75 -21.00
N ILE A 216 4.39 4.34 -21.62
CA ILE A 216 3.25 3.59 -22.13
C ILE A 216 3.43 3.45 -23.64
N SER A 217 3.81 2.24 -24.06
CA SER A 217 3.94 1.90 -25.48
C SER A 217 2.61 2.14 -26.20
N ARG A 218 2.66 2.84 -27.34
CA ARG A 218 1.49 3.01 -28.21
C ARG A 218 1.14 1.74 -29.01
N ASP A 219 2.05 0.77 -29.00
CA ASP A 219 2.03 -0.37 -29.89
C ASP A 219 1.57 -1.63 -29.14
N GLY A 220 0.28 -1.62 -28.80
CA GLY A 220 -0.49 -2.82 -28.46
C GLY A 220 -1.44 -3.22 -29.59
N ARG A 221 -0.98 -3.13 -30.85
CA ARG A 221 -1.68 -3.66 -32.04
C ARG A 221 -0.84 -4.71 -32.74
#